data_AF-A0A668RT92-F1
#
_entry.id   AF-A0A668RT92-F1
#
_cell.length_a   1.000
_cell.length_b   1.000
_cell.length_c   1.000
_cell.angle_alpha   90.00
_cell.angle_beta   90.00
_cell.angle_gamma   90.00
#
_symmetry.space_group_name_H-M   'P 1'
#
loop_
_entity.id
_entity.type
_entity.pdbx_description
1 polymer ?
#
loop_
_entity_poly.entity_id
_entity_poly.type
_entity_poly.pdbx_seq_one_letter_code
_entity_poly.pdbx_strand_id
1 'polypeptide(L)'
;MEMTAEEQQQVEEQVERLLSGQGSEVTVCDVGLEQSKPATLRKNVTYIVCAVIFNEKEVLMVQEAKPDCYKQWYLPAGRVEVGESLEEAMKREVKEEAGFESEPVTLLLIQEQGPQWIRFIFLAKVTGGSLKSLSAADQESLQASWWDRQSELQLRGRDILRLIESGLKYRLSPGHPVTLPLDLSCRHVVQRLVLVFVGAEEHIWVLLIRAPVPHLPTAAAVRTHAVTWAANMVVQEAMQSAYYDHDVNTLGVLSLQHNGRQHGKTDGVCFNTLVVLTPDHVQRDEDGRKVEWTPTGQPPRVEHPRYVWHEVQKQTLREKLLEKTRNAALVPIHSLY
;
A
#
# COMPACT_ATOMS: atom_id res chain seq x y z
N MET A 1 -9.68 32.17 -3.30
CA MET A 1 -8.78 32.53 -4.41
C MET A 1 -8.70 31.33 -5.33
N GLU A 2 -8.94 31.50 -6.63
CA GLU A 2 -8.79 30.42 -7.61
C GLU A 2 -7.31 30.09 -7.80
N MET A 3 -7.00 28.83 -8.10
CA MET A 3 -5.63 28.40 -8.43
C MET A 3 -5.21 29.00 -9.77
N THR A 4 -4.00 29.50 -9.84
CA THR A 4 -3.36 29.96 -11.08
C THR A 4 -3.16 28.80 -12.06
N ALA A 5 -3.00 29.11 -13.36
CA ALA A 5 -2.74 28.08 -14.37
C ALA A 5 -1.45 27.29 -14.09
N GLU A 6 -0.42 27.95 -13.55
CA GLU A 6 0.84 27.31 -13.15
C GLU A 6 0.63 26.32 -12.00
N GLU A 7 -0.15 26.69 -10.97
CA GLU A 7 -0.48 25.80 -9.86
C GLU A 7 -1.32 24.59 -10.32
N GLN A 8 -2.25 24.79 -11.26
CA GLN A 8 -3.03 23.69 -11.83
C GLN A 8 -2.14 22.70 -12.56
N GLN A 9 -1.23 23.18 -13.41
CA GLN A 9 -0.26 22.33 -14.11
C GLN A 9 0.62 21.56 -13.12
N GLN A 10 1.15 22.23 -12.09
CA GLN A 10 2.01 21.59 -11.08
C GLN A 10 1.29 20.48 -10.31
N VAL A 11 0.00 20.64 -10.03
CA VAL A 11 -0.81 19.59 -9.37
C VAL A 11 -1.02 18.40 -10.29
N GLU A 12 -1.39 18.63 -11.55
CA GLU A 12 -1.57 17.54 -12.51
C GLU A 12 -0.27 16.76 -12.72
N GLU A 13 0.89 17.43 -12.75
CA GLU A 13 2.21 16.80 -12.79
C GLU A 13 2.49 15.95 -11.53
N GLN A 14 2.05 16.38 -10.34
CA GLN A 14 2.14 15.56 -9.12
C GLN A 14 1.32 14.27 -9.26
N VAL A 15 0.10 14.36 -9.78
CA VAL A 15 -0.77 13.19 -9.99
C VAL A 15 -0.19 12.25 -11.05
N GLU A 16 0.28 12.78 -12.18
CA GLU A 16 0.94 12.00 -13.23
C GLU A 16 2.17 11.25 -12.73
N ARG A 17 2.99 11.91 -11.89
CA ARG A 17 4.14 11.28 -11.25
C ARG A 17 3.71 10.06 -10.44
N LEU A 18 2.71 10.19 -9.58
CA LEU A 18 2.22 9.05 -8.78
C LEU A 18 1.59 7.94 -9.64
N LEU A 19 0.81 8.30 -10.67
CA LEU A 19 0.23 7.34 -11.62
C LEU A 19 1.28 6.54 -12.40
N SER A 20 2.46 7.12 -12.62
CA SER A 20 3.60 6.45 -13.26
C SER A 20 4.37 5.52 -12.32
N GLY A 21 3.93 5.36 -11.06
CA GLY A 21 4.61 4.55 -10.05
C GLY A 21 5.78 5.27 -9.38
N GLN A 22 5.97 6.56 -9.65
CA GLN A 22 6.98 7.38 -8.98
C GLN A 22 6.44 7.97 -7.68
N GLY A 23 7.29 8.72 -6.98
CA GLY A 23 7.00 9.33 -5.69
C GLY A 23 7.79 10.61 -5.49
N SER A 24 7.63 11.20 -4.32
CA SER A 24 8.42 12.35 -3.88
C SER A 24 8.59 12.31 -2.37
N GLU A 25 9.66 12.91 -1.85
CA GLU A 25 9.90 12.95 -0.40
C GLU A 25 8.69 13.50 0.36
N VAL A 26 8.42 12.91 1.52
CA VAL A 26 7.38 13.41 2.42
C VAL A 26 7.98 14.50 3.28
N THR A 27 7.79 15.74 2.88
CA THR A 27 8.30 16.93 3.58
C THR A 27 7.32 17.44 4.65
N VAL A 28 6.03 17.17 4.47
CA VAL A 28 4.93 17.59 5.34
C VAL A 28 3.96 16.43 5.56
N CYS A 29 3.32 16.40 6.72
CA CYS A 29 2.15 15.59 7.01
C CYS A 29 1.04 16.51 7.52
N ASP A 30 -0.05 16.58 6.77
CA ASP A 30 -1.10 17.60 6.93
C ASP A 30 -2.16 17.22 7.96
N VAL A 31 -2.38 15.92 8.15
CA VAL A 31 -3.47 15.39 8.99
C VAL A 31 -2.95 14.30 9.91
N GLY A 32 -3.33 14.35 11.19
CA GLY A 32 -3.12 13.27 12.15
C GLY A 32 -1.68 13.13 12.66
N LEU A 33 -0.79 14.07 12.35
CA LEU A 33 0.61 14.01 12.78
C LEU A 33 0.74 14.02 14.31
N GLU A 34 -0.11 14.77 15.00
CA GLU A 34 -0.20 14.86 16.46
C GLU A 34 -0.64 13.54 17.12
N GLN A 35 -1.33 12.68 16.37
CA GLN A 35 -1.76 11.34 16.80
C GLN A 35 -0.76 10.25 16.36
N SER A 36 0.24 10.62 15.56
CA SER A 36 1.25 9.72 15.03
C SER A 36 2.57 9.83 15.79
N LYS A 37 3.34 8.74 15.79
CA LYS A 37 4.73 8.73 16.30
C LYS A 37 5.67 8.47 15.13
N PRO A 38 6.87 9.11 15.10
CA PRO A 38 7.89 8.75 14.14
C PRO A 38 8.13 7.25 14.16
N ALA A 39 8.20 6.64 12.98
CA ALA A 39 8.44 5.21 12.86
C ALA A 39 9.86 4.90 13.33
N THR A 40 10.00 3.81 14.09
CA THR A 40 11.28 3.33 14.58
C THR A 40 11.20 1.80 14.66
N LEU A 41 11.92 1.14 13.74
CA LEU A 41 11.95 -0.32 13.63
C LEU A 41 12.34 -0.96 14.96
N ARG A 42 11.77 -2.11 15.29
CA ARG A 42 12.01 -2.82 16.57
C ARG A 42 11.59 -2.05 17.85
N LYS A 43 11.02 -0.84 17.74
CA LYS A 43 10.47 -0.08 18.89
C LYS A 43 8.96 0.09 18.81
N ASN A 44 8.45 0.68 17.73
CA ASN A 44 7.02 1.00 17.59
C ASN A 44 6.39 0.55 16.27
N VAL A 45 7.21 0.12 15.30
CA VAL A 45 6.78 -0.50 14.06
C VAL A 45 7.55 -1.81 13.83
N THR A 46 6.89 -2.76 13.20
CA THR A 46 7.43 -4.05 12.75
C THR A 46 7.08 -4.24 11.29
N TYR A 47 8.10 -4.34 10.45
CA TYR A 47 7.93 -4.66 9.05
C TYR A 47 8.36 -6.10 8.80
N ILE A 48 7.55 -6.83 8.05
CA ILE A 48 7.78 -8.20 7.63
C ILE A 48 7.88 -8.22 6.12
N VAL A 49 8.84 -8.96 5.58
CA VAL A 49 8.90 -9.28 4.15
C VAL A 49 8.59 -10.75 3.96
N CYS A 50 7.92 -11.07 2.85
CA CYS A 50 7.59 -12.45 2.49
C CYS A 50 7.81 -12.62 0.99
N ALA A 51 8.51 -13.67 0.60
CA ALA A 51 8.83 -13.96 -0.79
C ALA A 51 7.96 -15.10 -1.33
N VAL A 52 7.16 -14.80 -2.35
CA VAL A 52 6.52 -15.82 -3.19
C VAL A 52 7.44 -16.07 -4.38
N ILE A 53 8.05 -17.24 -4.42
CA ILE A 53 8.98 -17.63 -5.48
C ILE A 53 8.47 -18.92 -6.11
N PHE A 54 8.38 -18.91 -7.43
CA PHE A 54 7.98 -20.10 -8.19
C PHE A 54 9.12 -20.58 -9.06
N ASN A 55 9.18 -21.90 -9.25
CA ASN A 55 9.82 -22.49 -10.42
C ASN A 55 8.76 -22.65 -11.54
N GLU A 56 8.87 -23.67 -12.38
CA GLU A 56 7.88 -23.95 -13.41
C GLU A 56 6.45 -24.12 -12.86
N LYS A 57 6.24 -24.97 -11.84
CA LYS A 57 4.90 -25.35 -11.34
C LYS A 57 4.74 -25.31 -9.82
N GLU A 58 5.86 -25.26 -9.11
CA GLU A 58 5.97 -25.38 -7.67
C GLU A 58 6.33 -24.04 -7.05
N VAL A 59 6.07 -23.92 -5.76
CA VAL A 59 6.43 -22.75 -4.95
C VAL A 59 7.53 -23.12 -3.96
N LEU A 60 8.45 -22.19 -3.72
CA LEU A 60 9.51 -22.36 -2.72
C LEU A 60 8.91 -22.28 -1.32
N MET A 61 9.20 -23.30 -0.51
CA MET A 61 8.79 -23.40 0.88
C MET A 61 10.03 -23.63 1.76
N VAL A 62 10.00 -23.10 2.98
CA VAL A 62 11.04 -23.30 4.01
C VAL A 62 10.45 -24.03 5.21
N GLN A 63 11.25 -24.88 5.84
CA GLN A 63 10.85 -25.62 7.04
C GLN A 63 11.41 -24.94 8.29
N GLU A 64 10.53 -24.52 9.19
CA GLU A 64 10.83 -23.71 10.37
C GLU A 64 11.69 -24.46 11.39
N ALA A 65 12.74 -23.80 11.88
CA ALA A 65 13.59 -24.26 12.98
C ALA A 65 13.14 -23.73 14.36
N LYS A 66 12.25 -22.73 14.39
CA LYS A 66 11.78 -22.09 15.63
C LYS A 66 10.90 -23.03 16.47
N PRO A 67 11.05 -23.08 17.81
CA PRO A 67 10.31 -24.02 18.67
C PRO A 67 8.79 -24.00 18.50
N ASP A 68 8.18 -22.82 18.41
CA ASP A 68 6.72 -22.65 18.38
C ASP A 68 6.05 -23.17 17.09
N CYS A 69 6.83 -23.29 16.01
CA CYS A 69 6.37 -23.77 14.71
C CYS A 69 7.33 -24.81 14.12
N TYR A 70 8.02 -25.55 14.99
CA TYR A 70 9.10 -26.44 14.60
C TYR A 70 8.63 -27.48 13.58
N LYS A 71 9.41 -27.66 12.50
CA LYS A 71 9.12 -28.55 11.36
C LYS A 71 7.89 -28.21 10.52
N GLN A 72 7.16 -27.14 10.84
CA GLN A 72 6.11 -26.64 9.98
C GLN A 72 6.71 -25.88 8.80
N TRP A 73 5.93 -25.75 7.73
CA TRP A 73 6.38 -25.15 6.47
C TRP A 73 5.71 -23.80 6.21
N TYR A 74 6.48 -22.88 5.66
CA TYR A 74 6.01 -21.53 5.33
C TYR A 74 6.72 -20.99 4.07
N LEU A 75 6.27 -19.84 3.58
CA LEU A 75 7.04 -19.08 2.58
C LEU A 75 8.28 -18.45 3.25
N PRO A 76 9.40 -18.24 2.52
CA PRO A 76 10.52 -17.48 3.06
C PRO A 76 10.07 -16.10 3.53
N ALA A 77 10.23 -15.80 4.82
CA ALA A 77 9.68 -14.60 5.42
C ALA A 77 10.30 -14.27 6.78
N GLY A 78 10.64 -12.99 6.96
CA GLY A 78 11.14 -12.51 8.24
C GLY A 78 11.06 -11.00 8.40
N ARG A 79 11.68 -10.53 9.47
CA ARG A 79 11.58 -9.12 9.90
C ARG A 79 12.61 -8.30 9.16
N VAL A 80 12.21 -7.11 8.75
CA VAL A 80 13.15 -6.09 8.26
C VAL A 80 14.06 -5.66 9.41
N GLU A 81 15.37 -5.69 9.17
CA GLU A 81 16.40 -5.24 10.09
C GLU A 81 16.66 -3.73 9.99
N VAL A 82 17.41 -3.21 10.94
CA VAL A 82 17.77 -1.79 10.94
C VAL A 82 18.85 -1.54 9.88
N GLY A 83 18.62 -0.57 8.99
CA GLY A 83 19.59 -0.13 7.99
C GLY A 83 19.44 -0.77 6.61
N GLU A 84 18.58 -1.78 6.47
CA GLU A 84 18.28 -2.43 5.19
C GLU A 84 16.98 -1.89 4.55
N SER A 85 16.90 -1.97 3.22
CA SER A 85 15.65 -1.73 2.48
C SER A 85 14.72 -2.96 2.56
N LEU A 86 13.46 -2.80 2.12
CA LEU A 86 12.52 -3.93 2.07
C LEU A 86 13.00 -5.02 1.09
N GLU A 87 13.63 -4.63 -0.02
CA GLU A 87 14.18 -5.55 -1.00
C GLU A 87 15.41 -6.28 -0.46
N GLU A 88 16.31 -5.57 0.23
CA GLU A 88 17.47 -6.18 0.88
C GLU A 88 17.05 -7.20 1.94
N ALA A 89 16.06 -6.85 2.77
CA ALA A 89 15.46 -7.77 3.72
C ALA A 89 14.92 -9.02 3.02
N MET A 90 14.14 -8.85 1.94
CA MET A 90 13.58 -9.98 1.19
C MET A 90 14.68 -10.90 0.65
N LYS A 91 15.74 -10.33 0.07
CA LYS A 91 16.89 -11.09 -0.46
C LYS A 91 17.63 -11.84 0.65
N ARG A 92 17.85 -11.19 1.79
CA ARG A 92 18.52 -11.78 2.97
C ARG A 92 17.72 -12.98 3.48
N GLU A 93 16.43 -12.81 3.74
CA GLU A 93 15.55 -13.88 4.24
C GLU A 93 15.53 -15.09 3.29
N VAL A 94 15.40 -14.87 1.98
CA VAL A 94 15.45 -15.96 0.99
C VAL A 94 16.79 -16.69 1.00
N LYS A 95 17.90 -15.96 1.16
CA LYS A 95 19.24 -16.55 1.19
C LYS A 95 19.47 -17.36 2.47
N GLU A 96 19.10 -16.81 3.61
CA GLU A 96 19.27 -17.42 4.94
C GLU A 96 18.38 -18.67 5.10
N GLU A 97 17.09 -18.56 4.74
CA GLU A 97 16.12 -19.63 4.97
C GLU A 97 16.10 -20.67 3.85
N ALA A 98 16.45 -20.32 2.61
CA ALA A 98 16.35 -21.22 1.46
C ALA A 98 17.63 -21.45 0.66
N GLY A 99 18.70 -20.71 0.92
CA GLY A 99 20.00 -20.86 0.25
C GLY A 99 20.10 -20.24 -1.15
N PHE A 100 19.06 -19.53 -1.61
CA PHE A 100 19.01 -18.92 -2.93
C PHE A 100 19.38 -17.43 -2.92
N GLU A 101 20.05 -17.00 -3.98
CA GLU A 101 20.09 -15.58 -4.35
C GLU A 101 18.82 -15.25 -5.14
N SER A 102 18.23 -14.08 -4.89
CA SER A 102 16.93 -13.71 -5.46
C SER A 102 16.85 -12.24 -5.83
N GLU A 103 15.93 -11.92 -6.74
CA GLU A 103 15.59 -10.55 -7.10
C GLU A 103 14.06 -10.35 -7.03
N PRO A 104 13.57 -9.24 -6.45
CA PRO A 104 12.15 -8.94 -6.48
C PRO A 104 11.70 -8.65 -7.91
N VAL A 105 10.54 -9.18 -8.27
CA VAL A 105 9.85 -8.91 -9.54
C VAL A 105 8.85 -7.76 -9.35
N THR A 106 8.05 -7.82 -8.28
CA THR A 106 7.11 -6.75 -7.88
C THR A 106 6.69 -6.96 -6.43
N LEU A 107 6.23 -5.90 -5.77
CA LEU A 107 5.36 -6.00 -4.60
C LEU A 107 3.99 -6.51 -5.07
N LEU A 108 3.58 -7.70 -4.63
CA LEU A 108 2.31 -8.34 -5.00
C LEU A 108 1.13 -7.84 -4.17
N LEU A 109 1.38 -7.62 -2.88
CA LEU A 109 0.36 -7.35 -1.89
C LEU A 109 1.01 -6.73 -0.64
N ILE A 110 0.29 -5.84 0.01
CA ILE A 110 0.60 -5.35 1.35
C ILE A 110 -0.49 -5.86 2.30
N GLN A 111 -0.09 -6.36 3.46
CA GLN A 111 -0.99 -6.63 4.57
C GLN A 111 -0.59 -5.77 5.75
N GLU A 112 -1.57 -5.28 6.50
CA GLU A 112 -1.31 -4.41 7.64
C GLU A 112 -2.27 -4.69 8.79
N GLN A 113 -1.79 -4.47 10.01
CA GLN A 113 -2.60 -4.43 11.21
C GLN A 113 -2.27 -3.10 11.91
N GLY A 114 -2.71 -2.03 11.26
CA GLY A 114 -2.38 -0.67 11.61
C GLY A 114 -0.93 -0.33 11.30
N PRO A 115 -0.49 0.89 11.66
CA PRO A 115 0.86 1.36 11.33
C PRO A 115 1.98 0.58 12.04
N GLN A 116 1.63 -0.25 13.03
CA GLN A 116 2.61 -0.94 13.88
C GLN A 116 3.10 -2.25 13.30
N TRP A 117 2.32 -2.88 12.42
CA TRP A 117 2.65 -4.16 11.84
C TRP A 117 2.25 -4.16 10.37
N ILE A 118 3.23 -4.26 9.49
CA ILE A 118 3.02 -4.23 8.03
C ILE A 118 3.85 -5.35 7.41
N ARG A 119 3.21 -6.16 6.57
CA ARG A 119 3.85 -7.23 5.81
C ARG A 119 3.82 -6.91 4.33
N PHE A 120 5.00 -6.92 3.72
CA PHE A 120 5.24 -6.65 2.30
C PHE A 120 5.49 -7.98 1.58
N ILE A 121 4.61 -8.34 0.67
CA ILE A 121 4.67 -9.62 -0.04
C ILE A 121 5.23 -9.36 -1.43
N PHE A 122 6.40 -9.93 -1.72
CA PHE A 122 7.05 -9.83 -3.02
C PHE A 122 6.81 -11.07 -3.86
N LEU A 123 6.57 -10.88 -5.16
CA LEU A 123 6.92 -11.90 -6.15
C LEU A 123 8.41 -11.77 -6.38
N ALA A 124 9.15 -12.85 -6.28
CA ALA A 124 10.59 -12.84 -6.54
C ALA A 124 10.99 -14.01 -7.46
N LYS A 125 12.19 -13.91 -8.03
CA LYS A 125 12.80 -14.95 -8.85
C LYS A 125 14.17 -15.33 -8.29
N VAL A 126 14.50 -16.61 -8.39
CA VAL A 126 15.86 -17.08 -8.10
C VAL A 126 16.81 -16.57 -9.19
N THR A 127 18.00 -16.14 -8.79
CA THR A 127 19.06 -15.67 -9.69
C THR A 127 20.39 -16.41 -9.50
N GLY A 128 20.54 -17.16 -8.41
CA GLY A 128 21.74 -17.91 -8.07
C GLY A 128 21.57 -18.70 -6.77
N GLY A 129 22.67 -19.25 -6.26
CA GLY A 129 22.67 -20.09 -5.06
C GLY A 129 22.15 -21.51 -5.29
N SER A 130 21.87 -22.21 -4.21
CA SER A 130 21.43 -23.62 -4.22
C SER A 130 20.49 -23.91 -3.06
N LEU A 131 19.52 -24.80 -3.29
CA LEU A 131 18.51 -25.15 -2.31
C LEU A 131 19.14 -25.64 -1.00
N LYS A 132 18.76 -25.02 0.12
CA LYS A 132 19.20 -25.41 1.47
C LYS A 132 18.61 -26.78 1.83
N SER A 133 19.49 -27.74 2.10
CA SER A 133 19.12 -29.10 2.55
C SER A 133 19.24 -29.24 4.07
N LEU A 134 18.72 -30.35 4.61
CA LEU A 134 18.86 -30.69 6.04
C LEU A 134 20.30 -30.72 6.55
N SER A 135 21.29 -30.95 5.68
CA SER A 135 22.71 -30.94 6.08
C SER A 135 23.22 -29.54 6.43
N ALA A 136 22.54 -28.49 5.98
CA ALA A 136 22.81 -27.09 6.27
C ALA A 136 21.76 -26.49 7.22
N ALA A 137 21.04 -27.32 7.99
CA ALA A 137 20.07 -26.86 8.97
C ALA A 137 20.73 -25.98 10.05
N ASP A 138 20.08 -24.87 10.37
CA ASP A 138 20.53 -23.93 11.40
C ASP A 138 19.32 -23.29 12.10
N GLN A 139 19.53 -22.15 12.76
CA GLN A 139 18.46 -21.45 13.50
C GLN A 139 17.48 -20.70 12.58
N GLU A 140 17.86 -20.42 11.33
CA GLU A 140 17.00 -19.73 10.37
C GLU A 140 15.97 -20.71 9.79
N SER A 141 16.43 -21.89 9.36
CA SER A 141 15.54 -22.93 8.85
C SER A 141 16.22 -24.30 8.84
N LEU A 142 15.40 -25.36 8.86
CA LEU A 142 15.89 -26.74 8.75
C LEU A 142 16.27 -27.10 7.31
N GLN A 143 15.47 -26.67 6.34
CA GLN A 143 15.65 -26.93 4.92
C GLN A 143 14.67 -26.09 4.09
N ALA A 144 14.84 -26.10 2.78
CA ALA A 144 13.87 -25.61 1.82
C ALA A 144 13.50 -26.69 0.79
N SER A 145 12.30 -26.57 0.23
CA SER A 145 11.80 -27.47 -0.82
C SER A 145 10.91 -26.72 -1.78
N TRP A 146 10.87 -27.19 -3.02
CA TRP A 146 9.80 -26.87 -3.95
C TRP A 146 8.56 -27.69 -3.59
N TRP A 147 7.40 -27.05 -3.58
CA TRP A 147 6.13 -27.68 -3.25
C TRP A 147 5.14 -27.51 -4.41
N ASP A 148 4.60 -28.62 -4.88
CA ASP A 148 3.59 -28.72 -5.95
C ASP A 148 2.22 -28.13 -5.60
N ARG A 149 2.01 -27.74 -4.33
CA ARG A 149 0.74 -27.26 -3.76
C ARG A 149 -0.36 -28.32 -3.69
N GLN A 150 0.00 -29.60 -3.87
CA GLN A 150 -0.90 -30.76 -3.84
C GLN A 150 -0.50 -31.76 -2.76
N SER A 151 0.80 -32.06 -2.68
CA SER A 151 1.38 -32.95 -1.68
C SER A 151 1.10 -32.43 -0.27
N GLU A 152 0.86 -33.35 0.67
CA GLU A 152 0.60 -32.98 2.05
C GLU A 152 1.84 -32.33 2.69
N LEU A 153 1.64 -31.12 3.20
CA LEU A 153 2.66 -30.32 3.87
C LEU A 153 2.05 -29.76 5.17
N GLN A 154 2.73 -29.94 6.31
CA GLN A 154 2.27 -29.33 7.56
C GLN A 154 2.59 -27.84 7.56
N LEU A 155 1.62 -27.01 7.17
CA LEU A 155 1.79 -25.56 7.07
C LEU A 155 1.79 -24.90 8.45
N ARG A 156 2.68 -23.93 8.65
CA ARG A 156 2.69 -23.07 9.85
C ARG A 156 1.43 -22.21 9.93
N GLY A 157 0.96 -21.72 8.79
CA GLY A 157 -0.26 -20.94 8.66
C GLY A 157 -0.84 -21.10 7.25
N ARG A 158 -2.17 -21.09 7.13
CA ARG A 158 -2.87 -21.22 5.83
C ARG A 158 -3.05 -19.89 5.11
N ASP A 159 -2.66 -18.78 5.73
CA ASP A 159 -2.72 -17.44 5.15
C ASP A 159 -1.86 -17.32 3.88
N ILE A 160 -0.74 -18.06 3.81
CA ILE A 160 0.14 -18.10 2.64
C ILE A 160 -0.55 -18.64 1.37
N LEU A 161 -1.62 -19.42 1.50
CA LEU A 161 -2.32 -19.97 0.33
C LEU A 161 -2.87 -18.83 -0.57
N ARG A 162 -3.40 -17.77 0.05
CA ARG A 162 -3.86 -16.58 -0.67
C ARG A 162 -2.70 -15.78 -1.27
N LEU A 163 -1.54 -15.77 -0.62
CA LEU A 163 -0.33 -15.11 -1.13
C LEU A 163 0.20 -15.82 -2.38
N ILE A 164 0.25 -17.14 -2.32
CA ILE A 164 0.63 -18.01 -3.44
C ILE A 164 -0.36 -17.84 -4.60
N GLU A 165 -1.67 -17.86 -4.32
CA GLU A 165 -2.70 -17.62 -5.35
C GLU A 165 -2.55 -16.24 -6.00
N SER A 166 -2.25 -15.20 -5.22
CA SER A 166 -1.99 -13.86 -5.74
C SER A 166 -0.78 -13.84 -6.67
N GLY A 167 0.30 -14.54 -6.32
CA GLY A 167 1.47 -14.69 -7.18
C GLY A 167 1.19 -15.45 -8.47
N LEU A 168 0.39 -16.52 -8.41
CA LEU A 168 -0.04 -17.28 -9.60
C LEU A 168 -0.91 -16.43 -10.54
N LYS A 169 -1.89 -15.71 -9.97
CA LYS A 169 -2.74 -14.79 -10.73
C LYS A 169 -1.90 -13.73 -11.43
N TYR A 170 -0.92 -13.15 -10.72
CA TYR A 170 -0.01 -12.15 -11.30
C TYR A 170 0.84 -12.72 -12.45
N ARG A 171 1.38 -13.94 -12.31
CA ARG A 171 2.15 -14.59 -13.40
C ARG A 171 1.31 -14.87 -14.65
N LEU A 172 0.02 -15.19 -14.49
CA LEU A 172 -0.88 -15.47 -15.59
C LEU A 172 -1.40 -14.20 -16.27
N SER A 173 -1.82 -13.22 -15.46
CA SER A 173 -2.39 -11.96 -15.90
C SER A 173 -2.07 -10.90 -14.85
N PRO A 174 -0.99 -10.12 -15.02
CA PRO A 174 -0.60 -9.08 -14.07
C PRO A 174 -1.76 -8.15 -13.74
N GLY A 175 -2.14 -8.12 -12.46
CA GLY A 175 -3.25 -7.30 -11.99
C GLY A 175 -2.90 -5.83 -11.81
N HIS A 176 -1.62 -5.49 -11.78
CA HIS A 176 -1.09 -4.12 -11.64
C HIS A 176 0.31 -4.05 -12.27
N PRO A 177 0.82 -2.86 -12.63
CA PRO A 177 2.17 -2.72 -13.15
C PRO A 177 3.22 -3.17 -12.12
N VAL A 178 4.41 -3.51 -12.61
CA VAL A 178 5.56 -3.79 -11.73
C VAL A 178 5.80 -2.59 -10.83
N THR A 179 5.72 -2.83 -9.53
CA THR A 179 5.86 -1.81 -8.48
C THR A 179 6.85 -2.31 -7.45
N LEU A 180 7.94 -1.59 -7.26
CA LEU A 180 8.92 -1.84 -6.19
C LEU A 180 8.98 -0.63 -5.25
N PRO A 181 9.39 -0.83 -3.99
CA PRO A 181 9.66 0.29 -3.08
C PRO A 181 10.60 1.32 -3.72
N LEU A 182 10.25 2.59 -3.56
CA LEU A 182 11.08 3.71 -3.94
C LEU A 182 11.98 4.07 -2.76
N ASP A 183 13.28 4.21 -3.03
CA ASP A 183 14.27 4.62 -2.04
C ASP A 183 14.14 6.12 -1.72
N LEU A 184 13.10 6.45 -0.98
CA LEU A 184 12.74 7.80 -0.55
C LEU A 184 12.45 7.80 0.95
N SER A 185 13.01 8.80 1.64
CA SER A 185 12.85 8.95 3.07
C SER A 185 11.40 9.24 3.45
N CYS A 186 10.95 8.58 4.52
CA CYS A 186 9.73 8.92 5.22
C CYS A 186 9.96 8.75 6.73
N ARG A 187 9.46 9.70 7.53
CA ARG A 187 9.66 9.67 8.99
C ARG A 187 8.53 8.96 9.73
N HIS A 188 7.33 8.94 9.16
CA HIS A 188 6.13 8.36 9.75
C HIS A 188 5.55 7.30 8.82
N VAL A 189 4.61 6.49 9.31
CA VAL A 189 3.73 5.71 8.43
C VAL A 189 2.60 6.64 7.99
N VAL A 190 2.55 6.96 6.70
CA VAL A 190 1.63 7.97 6.15
C VAL A 190 1.00 7.49 4.84
N GLN A 191 -0.12 8.08 4.49
CA GLN A 191 -0.72 8.01 3.17
C GLN A 191 -0.64 9.35 2.48
N ARG A 192 -0.17 9.38 1.23
CA ARG A 192 -0.36 10.52 0.33
C ARG A 192 -1.49 10.18 -0.62
N LEU A 193 -2.53 11.00 -0.62
CA LEU A 193 -3.80 10.68 -1.26
C LEU A 193 -3.91 11.34 -2.62
N VAL A 194 -4.11 10.53 -3.66
CA VAL A 194 -4.84 10.96 -4.85
C VAL A 194 -6.31 10.68 -4.53
N LEU A 195 -6.95 11.59 -3.78
CA LEU A 195 -8.36 11.48 -3.42
C LEU A 195 -9.21 12.09 -4.52
N VAL A 196 -10.02 11.25 -5.17
CA VAL A 196 -10.83 11.64 -6.32
C VAL A 196 -12.32 11.53 -6.07
N PHE A 197 -13.08 12.38 -6.75
CA PHE A 197 -14.52 12.25 -6.92
C PHE A 197 -14.80 12.16 -8.42
N VAL A 198 -15.60 11.16 -8.83
CA VAL A 198 -16.04 11.00 -10.22
C VAL A 198 -17.49 11.43 -10.32
N GLY A 199 -17.75 12.49 -11.08
CA GLY A 199 -19.08 13.07 -11.23
C GLY A 199 -19.76 12.66 -12.54
N ALA A 200 -20.70 13.48 -12.98
CA ALA A 200 -21.41 13.27 -14.24
C ALA A 200 -20.47 13.46 -15.44
N GLU A 201 -20.84 12.88 -16.59
CA GLU A 201 -20.12 13.06 -17.86
C GLU A 201 -18.61 12.74 -17.79
N GLU A 202 -18.22 11.83 -16.87
CA GLU A 202 -16.84 11.41 -16.64
C GLU A 202 -15.89 12.56 -16.19
N HIS A 203 -16.42 13.66 -15.65
CA HIS A 203 -15.60 14.65 -14.97
C HIS A 203 -15.02 14.06 -13.68
N ILE A 204 -13.77 14.43 -13.40
CA ILE A 204 -13.05 13.94 -12.22
C ILE A 204 -12.36 15.11 -11.50
N TRP A 205 -12.51 15.12 -10.18
CA TRP A 205 -11.88 16.10 -9.30
C TRP A 205 -10.89 15.41 -8.39
N VAL A 206 -9.81 16.12 -8.05
CA VAL A 206 -8.81 15.71 -7.06
C VAL A 206 -8.88 16.68 -5.89
N LEU A 207 -8.92 16.17 -4.67
CA LEU A 207 -8.87 16.99 -3.46
C LEU A 207 -7.43 17.41 -3.17
N LEU A 208 -7.22 18.70 -2.91
CA LEU A 208 -5.91 19.29 -2.63
C LEU A 208 -5.91 20.09 -1.34
N ILE A 209 -4.71 20.35 -0.83
CA ILE A 209 -4.45 21.35 0.22
C ILE A 209 -3.80 22.59 -0.39
N ARG A 210 -4.25 23.77 0.05
CA ARG A 210 -3.80 25.11 -0.34
C ARG A 210 -2.72 25.64 0.63
N ALA A 211 -1.49 25.10 0.69
CA ALA A 211 -0.43 25.75 1.50
C ALA A 211 0.99 25.24 1.23
N PRO A 212 2.00 26.13 1.17
CA PRO A 212 1.99 27.41 0.45
C PRO A 212 1.88 27.21 -1.08
N VAL A 213 2.04 25.98 -1.56
CA VAL A 213 1.82 25.52 -2.93
C VAL A 213 0.77 24.41 -2.89
N PRO A 214 -0.19 24.38 -3.83
CA PRO A 214 -1.16 23.30 -3.91
C PRO A 214 -0.52 21.92 -4.04
N HIS A 215 -0.91 20.99 -3.17
CA HIS A 215 -0.36 19.64 -3.14
C HIS A 215 -1.41 18.61 -2.70
N LEU A 216 -1.06 17.34 -2.93
CA LEU A 216 -1.88 16.19 -2.53
C LEU A 216 -1.84 15.99 -1.01
N PRO A 217 -3.00 15.80 -0.34
CA PRO A 217 -3.05 15.62 1.11
C PRO A 217 -2.19 14.45 1.57
N THR A 218 -1.42 14.66 2.64
CA THR A 218 -0.69 13.60 3.34
C THR A 218 -1.21 13.41 4.76
N ALA A 219 -1.67 12.21 5.09
CA ALA A 219 -2.23 11.88 6.40
C ALA A 219 -1.44 10.79 7.11
N ALA A 220 -1.17 10.97 8.39
CA ALA A 220 -0.49 9.95 9.18
C ALA A 220 -1.45 8.82 9.55
N ALA A 221 -0.96 7.58 9.47
CA ALA A 221 -1.69 6.44 10.00
C ALA A 221 -1.69 6.47 11.52
N VAL A 222 -2.88 6.24 12.11
CA VAL A 222 -3.09 6.22 13.56
C VAL A 222 -3.12 4.80 14.10
N ARG A 223 -2.64 4.60 15.32
CA ARG A 223 -2.44 3.26 15.92
C ARG A 223 -3.74 2.45 16.09
N THR A 224 -4.88 3.11 16.19
CA THR A 224 -6.18 2.51 16.51
C THR A 224 -6.95 2.00 15.29
N HIS A 225 -6.44 2.23 14.08
CA HIS A 225 -7.14 1.92 12.84
C HIS A 225 -6.20 1.31 11.80
N ALA A 226 -6.80 0.74 10.75
CA ALA A 226 -6.12 0.36 9.52
C ALA A 226 -5.35 1.56 8.93
N VAL A 227 -4.24 1.29 8.23
CA VAL A 227 -3.46 2.35 7.56
C VAL A 227 -4.32 3.15 6.58
N THR A 228 -5.24 2.49 5.86
CA THR A 228 -6.19 3.11 4.92
C THR A 228 -7.20 4.03 5.56
N TRP A 229 -7.39 3.95 6.87
CA TRP A 229 -8.29 4.84 7.57
C TRP A 229 -7.80 6.30 7.60
N ALA A 230 -6.49 6.55 7.39
CA ALA A 230 -5.95 7.90 7.30
C ALA A 230 -6.66 8.77 6.23
N ALA A 231 -7.17 8.15 5.16
CA ALA A 231 -8.00 8.84 4.16
C ALA A 231 -9.31 9.40 4.74
N ASN A 232 -9.93 8.70 5.69
CA ASN A 232 -11.16 9.16 6.36
C ASN A 232 -10.89 10.43 7.16
N MET A 233 -9.73 10.55 7.82
CA MET A 233 -9.37 11.76 8.56
C MET A 233 -9.30 12.99 7.65
N VAL A 234 -8.76 12.83 6.43
CA VAL A 234 -8.71 13.91 5.44
C VAL A 234 -10.11 14.35 5.04
N VAL A 235 -11.02 13.41 4.77
CA VAL A 235 -12.41 13.71 4.39
C VAL A 235 -13.17 14.35 5.56
N GLN A 236 -13.03 13.82 6.78
CA GLN A 236 -13.66 14.40 7.98
C GLN A 236 -13.21 15.84 8.23
N GLU A 237 -11.93 16.15 8.04
CA GLU A 237 -11.43 17.52 8.20
C GLU A 237 -11.90 18.42 7.05
N ALA A 238 -11.89 17.92 5.80
CA ALA A 238 -12.22 18.73 4.62
C ALA A 238 -13.72 19.05 4.51
N MET A 239 -14.59 18.09 4.84
CA MET A 239 -16.03 18.13 4.58
C MET A 239 -16.82 17.38 5.67
N GLN A 240 -16.88 17.98 6.86
CA GLN A 240 -17.44 17.33 8.05
C GLN A 240 -18.92 16.96 7.90
N SER A 241 -19.74 17.83 7.30
CA SER A 241 -21.17 17.58 7.11
C SER A 241 -21.46 16.48 6.10
N ALA A 242 -20.64 16.37 5.05
CA ALA A 242 -20.84 15.39 3.97
C ALA A 242 -20.17 14.03 4.25
N TYR A 243 -19.34 13.91 5.30
CA TYR A 243 -18.56 12.71 5.57
C TYR A 243 -19.42 11.44 5.70
N TYR A 244 -20.56 11.52 6.39
CA TYR A 244 -21.44 10.37 6.60
C TYR A 244 -22.32 10.04 5.40
N ASP A 245 -22.34 10.89 4.38
CA ASP A 245 -23.08 10.66 3.13
C ASP A 245 -22.19 10.06 2.03
N HIS A 246 -20.93 9.74 2.34
CA HIS A 246 -19.95 9.24 1.37
C HIS A 246 -19.07 8.13 1.95
N ASP A 247 -18.78 7.15 1.12
CA ASP A 247 -17.77 6.13 1.38
C ASP A 247 -16.38 6.62 0.93
N VAL A 248 -15.39 6.42 1.79
CA VAL A 248 -13.97 6.71 1.51
C VAL A 248 -13.25 5.43 1.13
N ASN A 249 -13.19 5.14 -0.16
CA ASN A 249 -12.72 3.86 -0.68
C ASN A 249 -11.28 3.94 -1.19
N THR A 250 -10.33 3.39 -0.43
CA THR A 250 -8.95 3.22 -0.92
C THR A 250 -8.90 2.06 -1.92
N LEU A 251 -8.66 2.36 -3.20
CA LEU A 251 -8.62 1.35 -4.26
C LEU A 251 -7.32 0.55 -4.28
N GLY A 252 -6.22 1.14 -3.80
CA GLY A 252 -4.92 0.49 -3.74
C GLY A 252 -3.75 1.49 -3.69
N VAL A 253 -2.54 0.94 -3.77
CA VAL A 253 -1.28 1.68 -3.71
C VAL A 253 -0.72 1.86 -5.12
N LEU A 254 -0.46 3.12 -5.49
CA LEU A 254 0.17 3.53 -6.74
C LEU A 254 1.69 3.32 -6.69
N SER A 255 2.31 3.70 -5.58
CA SER A 255 3.72 3.50 -5.29
C SER A 255 3.97 3.50 -3.78
N LEU A 256 5.04 2.84 -3.37
CA LEU A 256 5.45 2.70 -1.98
C LEU A 256 6.80 3.36 -1.78
N GLN A 257 6.97 4.15 -0.72
CA GLN A 257 8.27 4.75 -0.39
C GLN A 257 8.78 4.21 0.94
N HIS A 258 10.03 3.74 0.95
CA HIS A 258 10.75 3.35 2.15
C HIS A 258 12.25 3.38 1.88
N ASN A 259 13.03 3.90 2.83
CA ASN A 259 14.49 3.95 2.73
C ASN A 259 15.16 3.13 3.85
N GLY A 260 14.73 3.27 5.11
CA GLY A 260 15.20 2.44 6.23
C GLY A 260 16.68 2.61 6.64
N ARG A 261 17.45 3.50 5.99
CA ARG A 261 18.91 3.64 6.20
C ARG A 261 19.30 4.31 7.52
N GLN A 262 18.45 5.18 8.08
CA GLN A 262 18.73 5.90 9.33
C GLN A 262 17.67 5.57 10.37
N HIS A 263 18.05 4.71 11.31
CA HIS A 263 17.18 4.21 12.37
C HIS A 263 16.42 5.34 13.10
N GLY A 264 15.10 5.22 13.16
CA GLY A 264 14.19 6.19 13.80
C GLY A 264 14.03 7.53 13.06
N LYS A 265 14.65 7.68 11.89
CA LYS A 265 14.54 8.88 11.03
C LYS A 265 13.92 8.58 9.68
N THR A 266 14.33 7.48 9.04
CA THR A 266 13.85 7.06 7.70
C THR A 266 13.14 5.71 7.71
N ASP A 267 12.81 5.20 8.89
CA ASP A 267 12.10 3.94 9.11
C ASP A 267 10.61 4.03 8.74
N GLY A 268 10.09 5.19 8.33
CA GLY A 268 8.70 5.36 7.94
C GLY A 268 8.39 4.76 6.57
N VAL A 269 7.10 4.80 6.22
CA VAL A 269 6.59 4.32 4.95
C VAL A 269 5.56 5.31 4.44
N CYS A 270 5.67 5.72 3.18
CA CYS A 270 4.62 6.49 2.50
C CYS A 270 3.90 5.60 1.50
N PHE A 271 2.60 5.42 1.70
CA PHE A 271 1.70 4.80 0.74
C PHE A 271 1.12 5.91 -0.13
N ASN A 272 1.53 5.98 -1.40
CA ASN A 272 0.85 6.83 -2.36
C ASN A 272 -0.40 6.07 -2.84
N THR A 273 -1.59 6.48 -2.44
CA THR A 273 -2.83 5.73 -2.66
C THR A 273 -3.78 6.46 -3.61
N LEU A 274 -4.52 5.68 -4.39
CA LEU A 274 -5.71 6.18 -5.08
C LEU A 274 -6.93 5.91 -4.19
N VAL A 275 -7.65 6.97 -3.85
CA VAL A 275 -8.84 6.92 -3.00
C VAL A 275 -10.00 7.52 -3.77
N VAL A 276 -11.14 6.85 -3.79
CA VAL A 276 -12.37 7.37 -4.40
C VAL A 276 -13.36 7.70 -3.29
N LEU A 277 -13.88 8.93 -3.35
CA LEU A 277 -15.03 9.34 -2.56
C LEU A 277 -16.29 9.04 -3.37
N THR A 278 -17.09 8.08 -2.91
CA THR A 278 -18.35 7.70 -3.57
C THR A 278 -19.53 8.07 -2.68
N PRO A 279 -20.61 8.63 -3.22
CA PRO A 279 -21.85 8.83 -2.45
C PRO A 279 -22.33 7.50 -1.85
N ASP A 280 -22.73 7.51 -0.57
CA ASP A 280 -23.38 6.36 0.04
C ASP A 280 -24.73 6.14 -0.65
N HIS A 281 -24.98 4.91 -1.09
CA HIS A 281 -26.24 4.51 -1.70
C HIS A 281 -27.43 4.56 -0.73
N VAL A 282 -27.20 4.77 0.57
CA VAL A 282 -28.22 4.87 1.62
C VAL A 282 -28.19 6.24 2.29
N GLN A 283 -28.61 7.28 1.56
CA GLN A 283 -28.90 8.57 2.20
C GLN A 283 -30.13 8.47 3.09
N ARG A 284 -30.08 9.11 4.26
CA ARG A 284 -31.20 9.15 5.21
C ARG A 284 -31.58 10.59 5.51
N ASP A 285 -32.88 10.88 5.52
CA ASP A 285 -33.39 12.17 6.00
C ASP A 285 -33.24 12.30 7.52
N GLU A 286 -33.61 13.48 8.06
CA GLU A 286 -33.61 13.75 9.51
C GLU A 286 -34.49 12.76 10.31
N ASP A 287 -35.45 12.09 9.64
CA ASP A 287 -36.32 11.05 10.20
C ASP A 287 -35.75 9.62 10.02
N GLY A 288 -34.54 9.48 9.46
CA GLY A 288 -33.85 8.21 9.24
C GLY A 288 -34.36 7.39 8.05
N ARG A 289 -35.22 7.96 7.20
CA ARG A 289 -35.82 7.30 6.02
C ARG A 289 -34.86 7.35 4.84
N LYS A 290 -34.81 6.27 4.05
CA LYS A 290 -34.01 6.25 2.83
C LYS A 290 -34.50 7.32 1.84
N VAL A 291 -33.61 8.21 1.44
CA VAL A 291 -33.86 9.23 0.42
C VAL A 291 -33.21 8.78 -0.90
N GLU A 292 -33.89 9.05 -2.01
CA GLU A 292 -33.35 8.82 -3.35
C GLU A 292 -32.28 9.89 -3.63
N TRP A 293 -31.01 9.49 -3.68
CA TRP A 293 -29.94 10.42 -4.03
C TRP A 293 -30.04 10.80 -5.51
N THR A 294 -30.17 12.09 -5.78
CA THR A 294 -30.02 12.64 -7.13
C THR A 294 -28.55 12.99 -7.33
N PRO A 295 -27.86 12.38 -8.31
CA PRO A 295 -26.48 12.71 -8.58
C PRO A 295 -26.33 14.19 -8.92
N THR A 296 -25.69 14.96 -8.05
CA THR A 296 -25.40 16.39 -8.28
C THR A 296 -24.38 16.57 -9.40
N GLY A 297 -23.69 15.51 -9.80
CA GLY A 297 -22.63 15.52 -10.82
C GLY A 297 -21.36 16.26 -10.39
N GLN A 298 -21.36 16.87 -9.20
CA GLN A 298 -20.28 17.68 -8.63
C GLN A 298 -19.84 17.11 -7.27
N PRO A 299 -18.58 17.32 -6.89
CA PRO A 299 -18.08 16.85 -5.61
C PRO A 299 -18.75 17.57 -4.43
N PRO A 300 -18.80 16.95 -3.23
CA PRO A 300 -19.34 17.59 -2.03
C PRO A 300 -18.59 18.87 -1.68
N ARG A 301 -19.32 19.82 -1.10
CA ARG A 301 -18.74 21.11 -0.69
C ARG A 301 -17.67 20.88 0.38
N VAL A 302 -16.49 21.44 0.14
CA VAL A 302 -15.42 21.55 1.14
C VAL A 302 -15.77 22.66 2.12
N GLU A 303 -15.75 22.36 3.41
CA GLU A 303 -16.02 23.30 4.50
C GLU A 303 -14.74 23.95 5.02
N HIS A 304 -13.66 23.16 5.10
CA HIS A 304 -12.42 23.63 5.66
C HIS A 304 -11.61 24.43 4.62
N PRO A 305 -11.23 25.70 4.91
CA PRO A 305 -10.74 26.65 3.91
C PRO A 305 -9.39 26.26 3.28
N ARG A 306 -8.60 25.40 3.94
CA ARG A 306 -7.34 24.90 3.41
C ARG A 306 -7.49 23.91 2.27
N TYR A 307 -8.67 23.33 2.06
CA TYR A 307 -8.88 22.32 1.04
C TYR A 307 -9.54 22.92 -0.21
N VAL A 308 -9.38 22.24 -1.35
CA VAL A 308 -10.04 22.60 -2.61
C VAL A 308 -10.17 21.39 -3.52
N TRP A 309 -11.30 21.31 -4.22
CA TRP A 309 -11.45 20.42 -5.36
C TRP A 309 -10.84 21.07 -6.59
N HIS A 310 -9.92 20.36 -7.23
CA HIS A 310 -9.39 20.72 -8.54
C HIS A 310 -9.96 19.76 -9.58
N GLU A 311 -10.72 20.31 -10.52
CA GLU A 311 -11.18 19.55 -11.68
C GLU A 311 -10.01 19.32 -12.64
N VAL A 312 -9.75 18.07 -12.98
CA VAL A 312 -8.66 17.69 -13.88
C VAL A 312 -8.97 18.17 -15.29
N GLN A 313 -8.17 19.11 -15.79
CA GLN A 313 -8.36 19.74 -17.10
C GLN A 313 -7.66 18.96 -18.21
N LYS A 314 -6.51 18.36 -17.92
CA LYS A 314 -5.75 17.60 -18.92
C LYS A 314 -6.46 16.29 -19.26
N GLN A 315 -6.97 16.21 -20.49
CA GLN A 315 -7.73 15.06 -20.99
C GLN A 315 -7.02 13.72 -20.77
N THR A 316 -5.72 13.62 -21.10
CA THR A 316 -4.97 12.37 -20.95
C THR A 316 -4.81 11.92 -19.50
N LEU A 317 -4.76 12.87 -18.55
CA LEU A 317 -4.70 12.56 -17.13
C LEU A 317 -6.07 12.08 -16.62
N ARG A 318 -7.14 12.78 -17.02
CA ARG A 318 -8.52 12.40 -16.72
C ARG A 318 -8.83 10.97 -17.18
N GLU A 319 -8.51 10.62 -18.42
CA GLU A 319 -8.71 9.27 -18.98
C GLU A 319 -7.99 8.19 -18.16
N LYS A 320 -6.72 8.44 -17.78
CA LYS A 320 -5.94 7.50 -16.94
C LYS A 320 -6.52 7.33 -15.54
N LEU A 321 -6.98 8.41 -14.91
CA LEU A 321 -7.61 8.32 -13.59
C LEU A 321 -8.94 7.56 -13.67
N LEU A 322 -9.78 7.86 -14.67
CA LEU A 322 -11.03 7.14 -14.90
C LEU A 322 -10.79 5.64 -15.11
N GLU A 323 -9.80 5.27 -15.92
CA GLU A 323 -9.41 3.87 -16.10
C GLU A 323 -9.02 3.21 -14.76
N LYS A 324 -8.15 3.86 -13.98
CA LYS A 324 -7.69 3.35 -12.67
C LYS A 324 -8.80 3.25 -11.63
N THR A 325 -9.80 4.13 -11.66
CA THR A 325 -10.96 4.06 -10.76
C THR A 325 -11.93 2.93 -11.12
N ARG A 326 -12.05 2.58 -12.41
CA ARG A 326 -12.92 1.49 -12.89
C ARG A 326 -12.25 0.12 -12.79
N ASN A 327 -10.96 0.07 -13.07
CA ASN A 327 -10.15 -1.13 -13.07
C ASN A 327 -8.92 -0.88 -12.20
N ALA A 328 -9.01 -1.29 -10.93
CA ALA A 328 -8.03 -1.03 -9.88
C ALA A 328 -6.72 -1.80 -10.11
N ALA A 329 -6.00 -1.45 -11.17
CA ALA A 329 -4.68 -1.97 -11.51
C ALA A 329 -3.61 -1.32 -10.62
N LEU A 330 -3.68 -1.62 -9.33
CA LEU A 330 -2.93 -1.05 -8.22
C LEU A 330 -2.44 -2.17 -7.29
N VAL A 331 -1.38 -1.92 -6.54
CA VAL A 331 -0.93 -2.89 -5.53
C VAL A 331 -1.99 -2.95 -4.42
N PRO A 332 -2.57 -4.13 -4.12
CA PRO A 332 -3.57 -4.25 -3.08
C PRO A 332 -2.98 -4.04 -1.69
N ILE A 333 -3.77 -3.46 -0.80
CA ILE A 333 -3.49 -3.33 0.63
C ILE A 333 -4.65 -3.92 1.43
N HIS A 334 -4.37 -4.91 2.27
CA HIS A 334 -5.38 -5.62 3.06
C HIS A 334 -5.15 -5.38 4.55
N SER A 335 -6.14 -4.77 5.20
CA SER A 335 -6.21 -4.71 6.65
C SER A 335 -6.48 -6.11 7.23
N LEU A 336 -5.83 -6.42 8.35
CA LEU A 336 -6.05 -7.61 9.16
C LEU A 336 -6.86 -7.33 10.44
N TYR A 337 -7.37 -6.10 10.60
CA TYR A 337 -8.31 -5.74 11.68
C TYR A 337 -9.67 -6.44 11.54
#